data_AF-A0A0B4EKW4-F1
#
_entry.id   AF-A0A0B4EKW4-F1
#
_cell.length_a   1.000
_cell.length_b   1.000
_cell.length_c   1.000
_cell.angle_alpha   90.00
_cell.angle_beta   90.00
_cell.angle_gamma   90.00
#
_symmetry.space_group_name_H-M   'P 1'
#
loop_
_entity.id
_entity.type
_entity.pdbx_description
1 polymer ?
#
loop_
_entity_poly.entity_id
_entity_poly.type
_entity_poly.pdbx_seq_one_letter_code
_entity_poly.pdbx_strand_id
1 'polypeptide(L)' 'MESYSHLLKQLLQFSDTKAIILANVLGYDISYISKWCNGAKIPSAKNLHAIHKKMSALFAKEIANNKQETSFF' A
#
# COMPACT_ATOMS: atom_id res chain seq x y z
N MET A 1 -1.22 18.77 5.33
CA MET A 1 -0.91 18.05 4.09
C MET A 1 -0.70 16.60 4.47
N GLU A 2 -1.51 15.68 3.98
CA GLU A 2 -1.36 14.26 4.30
C GLU A 2 -0.02 13.73 3.77
N SER A 3 0.71 12.99 4.61
CA SER A 3 2.01 12.44 4.22
C SER A 3 1.82 11.13 3.45
N TYR A 4 2.78 10.79 2.59
CA TYR A 4 2.78 9.51 1.87
C TYR A 4 2.58 8.31 2.80
N SER A 5 3.24 8.35 3.96
CA SER A 5 3.18 7.30 4.98
C SER A 5 1.79 7.19 5.61
N HIS A 6 1.10 8.31 5.83
CA HIS A 6 -0.26 8.33 6.34
C HIS A 6 -1.23 7.72 5.31
N LEU A 7 -1.17 8.17 4.05
CA LEU A 7 -2.02 7.64 2.98
C LEU A 7 -1.81 6.14 2.76
N LEU A 8 -0.55 5.68 2.74
CA LEU A 8 -0.24 4.25 2.59
C LEU A 8 -0.84 3.42 3.73
N LYS A 9 -0.77 3.91 4.97
CA LYS A 9 -1.38 3.24 6.13
C LYS A 9 -2.91 3.17 6.00
N GLN A 10 -3.55 4.27 5.60
CA GLN A 10 -5.00 4.30 5.38
C GLN A 10 -5.42 3.31 4.30
N LEU A 11 -4.68 3.25 3.18
CA LEU A 11 -4.97 2.29 2.11
C LEU A 11 -4.80 0.84 2.56
N LEU A 12 -3.73 0.53 3.31
CA LEU A 12 -3.53 -0.81 3.88
C LEU A 12 -4.67 -1.20 4.83
N GLN A 13 -5.09 -0.28 5.70
CA GLN A 13 -6.19 -0.52 6.62
C GLN A 13 -7.53 -0.68 5.90
N PHE A 14 -7.83 0.23 4.96
CA PHE A 14 -9.08 0.23 4.21
C PHE A 14 -9.22 -0.97 3.28
N SER A 15 -8.12 -1.48 2.74
CA SER A 15 -8.14 -2.69 1.92
C SER A 15 -7.99 -3.98 2.75
N ASP A 16 -7.89 -3.89 4.08
CA ASP A 16 -7.51 -4.99 4.98
C ASP A 16 -6.25 -5.77 4.50
N THR A 17 -5.33 -5.06 3.85
CA THR A 17 -4.12 -5.65 3.29
C THR A 17 -3.01 -5.67 4.33
N LYS A 18 -2.56 -6.86 4.70
CA LYS A 18 -1.38 -7.02 5.57
C LYS A 18 -0.11 -6.58 4.84
N ALA A 19 0.77 -5.85 5.54
CA ALA A 19 2.02 -5.34 4.98
C ALA A 19 2.93 -6.43 4.36
N ILE A 20 2.90 -7.65 4.88
CA ILE A 20 3.64 -8.79 4.32
C ILE A 20 3.16 -9.18 2.91
N ILE A 21 1.85 -9.07 2.65
CA ILE A 21 1.27 -9.36 1.32
C ILE A 21 1.74 -8.31 0.32
N LEU A 22 1.71 -7.04 0.72
CA LEU A 22 2.21 -5.94 -0.09
C LEU A 22 3.71 -6.12 -0.41
N ALA A 23 4.52 -6.53 0.58
CA ALA A 23 5.94 -6.80 0.39
C ALA A 23 6.18 -7.89 -0.68
N ASN A 24 5.44 -9.01 -0.57
CA ASN A 24 5.51 -10.12 -1.51
C ASN A 24 5.13 -9.70 -2.95
N VAL A 25 4.04 -8.95 -3.13
CA VAL A 25 3.58 -8.48 -4.46
C VAL A 25 4.59 -7.55 -5.11
N LEU A 26 5.22 -6.69 -4.32
CA LEU A 26 6.21 -5.73 -4.81
C LEU A 26 7.59 -6.36 -5.00
N GLY A 27 7.86 -7.53 -4.40
CA GLY A 27 9.18 -8.16 -4.41
C GLY A 27 10.19 -7.45 -3.50
N TYR A 28 9.71 -6.87 -2.40
CA TYR A 28 10.52 -6.19 -1.39
C TYR A 28 10.52 -6.97 -0.08
N ASP A 29 11.58 -6.80 0.70
CA ASP A 29 11.56 -7.20 2.11
C ASP A 29 10.59 -6.33 2.92
N ILE A 30 9.92 -6.92 3.91
CA ILE A 30 8.90 -6.24 4.72
C ILE A 30 9.44 -4.97 5.43
N SER A 31 10.75 -4.92 5.72
CA SER A 31 11.36 -3.73 6.33
C SER A 31 11.28 -2.48 5.43
N TYR A 32 11.20 -2.63 4.11
CA TYR A 32 10.97 -1.50 3.19
C TYR A 32 9.56 -0.96 3.32
N ILE A 33 8.56 -1.84 3.37
CA ILE A 33 7.17 -1.46 3.58
C ILE A 33 7.02 -0.75 4.94
N SER A 34 7.66 -1.27 5.99
CA SER A 34 7.67 -0.63 7.31
C SER A 34 8.28 0.78 7.28
N LYS A 35 9.39 0.98 6.56
CA LYS A 35 10.01 2.30 6.38
C LYS A 35 9.07 3.28 5.64
N TRP A 36 8.31 2.80 4.66
CA TRP A 36 7.32 3.61 3.94
C TRP A 36 6.14 3.99 4.84
N CYS A 37 5.59 3.03 5.58
CA CYS A 37 4.50 3.27 6.52
C CYS A 37 4.90 4.20 7.67
N ASN A 38 6.18 4.20 8.08
CA ASN A 38 6.68 5.07 9.14
C ASN A 38 7.23 6.40 8.63
N GLY A 39 7.22 6.64 7.32
CA GLY A 39 7.73 7.88 6.72
C GLY A 39 9.26 8.01 6.77
N ALA A 40 9.98 6.97 7.19
CA ALA A 40 11.44 6.96 7.23
C ALA A 40 12.06 6.95 5.82
N LYS A 41 11.33 6.40 4.83
CA LYS A 41 11.67 6.46 3.40
C LYS A 41 10.40 6.51 2.56
N ILE A 42 10.55 6.92 1.30
CA ILE A 42 9.54 6.74 0.25
C ILE A 42 10.05 5.73 -0.80
N PRO A 43 9.17 5.17 -1.66
CA PRO A 43 9.62 4.32 -2.75
C PRO A 43 10.56 5.07 -3.69
N SER A 44 11.52 4.34 -4.28
CA SER A 44 12.46 4.93 -5.23
C SER A 44 11.73 5.43 -6.48
N ALA A 45 12.04 6.67 -6.91
CA ALA A 45 11.48 7.28 -8.12
C ALA A 45 11.62 6.39 -9.37
N LYS A 46 12.73 5.64 -9.48
CA LYS A 46 13.01 4.75 -10.62
C LYS A 46 11.91 3.71 -10.84
N ASN A 47 11.31 3.22 -9.77
CA ASN A 47 10.30 2.15 -9.82
C ASN A 47 8.91 2.63 -9.36
N LEU A 48 8.73 3.92 -9.11
CA LEU A 48 7.53 4.47 -8.45
C LEU A 48 6.25 4.11 -9.20
N HIS A 49 6.25 4.23 -10.54
CA HIS A 49 5.09 3.90 -11.36
C HIS A 49 4.72 2.41 -11.25
N ALA A 50 5.71 1.52 -11.34
CA ALA A 50 5.48 0.07 -11.23
C ALA A 50 4.98 -0.32 -9.83
N ILE A 51 5.52 0.31 -8.79
CA ILE A 51 5.11 0.10 -7.40
C ILE A 51 3.66 0.53 -7.21
N HIS A 52 3.30 1.75 -7.63
CA HIS A 52 1.94 2.27 -7.49
C HIS A 52 0.93 1.47 -8.30
N LYS A 53 1.29 1.01 -9.52
CA LYS A 53 0.42 0.15 -10.33
C LYS A 53 0.13 -1.20 -9.65
N LYS A 54 1.14 -1.79 -9.02
CA LYS A 54 0.97 -3.05 -8.27
C LYS A 54 0.15 -2.83 -6.98
N MET A 55 0.42 -1.74 -6.25
CA MET A 55 -0.35 -1.34 -5.07
C MET A 55 -1.82 -1.13 -5.42
N SER A 56 -2.12 -0.36 -6.46
CA SER A 56 -3.50 -0.06 -6.86
C SER A 56 -4.26 -1.33 -7.25
N ALA A 57 -3.62 -2.23 -7.99
CA ALA A 57 -4.22 -3.51 -8.37
C ALA A 57 -4.48 -4.41 -7.15
N LEU A 58 -3.54 -4.46 -6.19
CA LEU A 58 -3.72 -5.22 -4.95
C LEU A 58 -4.85 -4.65 -4.11
N PHE A 59 -4.83 -3.34 -3.84
CA PHE A 59 -5.86 -2.70 -3.00
C PHE A 59 -7.24 -2.82 -3.62
N ALA A 60 -7.39 -2.56 -4.93
CA ALA A 60 -8.68 -2.71 -5.61
C ALA A 60 -9.22 -4.14 -5.51
N LYS A 61 -8.35 -5.15 -5.65
CA LYS A 61 -8.72 -6.55 -5.50
C LYS A 61 -9.20 -6.86 -4.08
N GLU A 62 -8.44 -6.47 -3.05
CA GLU A 62 -8.81 -6.77 -1.67
C GLU A 62 -10.07 -6.01 -1.23
N ILE A 63 -10.25 -4.75 -1.65
CA ILE A 63 -11.47 -3.97 -1.39
C ILE A 63 -12.71 -4.66 -1.98
N ALA A 64 -12.63 -5.13 -3.23
CA ALA A 64 -13.72 -5.84 -3.89
C ALA A 64 -14.03 -7.19 -3.23
N ASN A 65 -12.98 -7.93 -2.82
CA ASN A 65 -13.16 -9.20 -2.12
C ASN A 65 -13.83 -9.02 -0.76
N ASN A 66 -13.49 -7.95 -0.06
CA ASN A 66 -13.97 -7.67 1.29
C ASN A 66 -15.31 -6.91 1.32
N LYS A 67 -15.90 -6.59 0.14
CA LYS A 67 -17.13 -5.79 -0.02
C LYS A 67 -17.07 -4.45 0.73
N GLN A 68 -15.88 -3.86 0.84
CA GLN A 68 -15.67 -2.58 1.52
C GLN A 68 -15.83 -1.38 0.59
N GLU A 69 -16.35 -1.57 -0.62
CA GLU A 69 -16.41 -0.55 -1.68
C GLU A 69 -17.18 0.71 -1.24
N THR A 70 -18.16 0.55 -0.34
CA THR A 70 -18.99 1.63 0.18
C THR A 70 -18.44 2.30 1.44
N SER A 71 -17.36 1.79 2.04
CA SER A 71 -16.83 2.24 3.34
C SER A 71 -15.70 3.26 3.23
N PHE A 72 -15.38 3.73 2.02
CA PHE A 72 -14.28 4.68 1.80
C PHE A 72 -14.63 6.14 2.12
N PHE A 73 -15.92 6.47 2.23
CA PHE A 73 -16.43 7.83 2.43
C PHE A 73 -16.89 8.08 3.86
#